data_AF-A0A933A8C4-F1
#
_entry.id   AF-A0A933A8C4-F1
#
_cell.length_a   1.000
_cell.length_b   1.000
_cell.length_c   1.000
_cell.angle_alpha   90.00
_cell.angle_beta   90.00
_cell.angle_gamma   90.00
#
_symmetry.space_group_name_H-M   'P 1'
#
loop_
_entity.id
_entity.type
_entity.pdbx_description
1 polymer ?
#
loop_
_entity_poly.entity_id
_entity_poly.type
_entity_poly.pdbx_seq_one_letter_code
_entity_poly.pdbx_strand_id
1 'polypeptide(L)'
;MNEDFDLRKVLLDAFNKTGVEWHVKGVVNGKGNLYTVSNDTKLISKVFELVAFPVIIEAVKPYVQSWETEERQTVYPDLTLILTGGIPNKIAVDIKSTYRKPANRAGFTLGSYTAYMRPPFTKNIRYPYTHYRAHWIVGFVYSRVPGIEPNVVKIDDLGGVVAPISDVELIVREKWQIASDRPGSGNTTNIGSVTAIEALRDGKGPFTEFGEKGKEMFEDYWRNFDRNPPRKYNNIHEYLQWRKH
;
A
#
# COMPACT_ATOMS: atom_id res chain seq x y z
N MET A 1 -12.29 -8.53 22.68
CA MET A 1 -11.72 -8.42 21.32
C MET A 1 -11.95 -9.77 20.66
N ASN A 2 -12.44 -9.83 19.41
CA ASN A 2 -12.39 -11.11 18.70
C ASN A 2 -10.92 -11.46 18.51
N GLU A 3 -10.45 -12.46 19.24
CA GLU A 3 -9.10 -13.05 19.09
C GLU A 3 -8.91 -13.64 17.67
N ASP A 4 -10.00 -13.72 16.88
CA ASP A 4 -10.03 -14.30 15.52
C ASP A 4 -9.82 -13.31 14.35
N PHE A 5 -9.62 -12.00 14.58
CA PHE A 5 -9.48 -11.05 13.47
C PHE A 5 -8.03 -10.88 12.97
N ASP A 6 -7.55 -11.89 12.23
CA ASP A 6 -6.32 -11.80 11.43
C ASP A 6 -6.63 -11.16 10.07
N LEU A 7 -6.45 -9.84 9.98
CA LEU A 7 -6.70 -9.09 8.75
C LEU A 7 -5.87 -9.61 7.56
N ARG A 8 -4.63 -10.07 7.79
CA ARG A 8 -3.81 -10.59 6.70
C ARG A 8 -4.44 -11.83 6.09
N LYS A 9 -4.80 -12.79 6.94
CA LYS A 9 -5.43 -14.04 6.50
C LYS A 9 -6.75 -13.77 5.80
N VAL A 10 -7.60 -12.93 6.38
CA VAL A 10 -8.91 -12.55 5.80
C VAL A 10 -8.74 -11.99 4.38
N LEU A 11 -7.80 -11.07 4.19
CA LEU A 11 -7.58 -10.47 2.87
C LEU A 11 -6.95 -11.44 1.88
N LEU A 12 -5.96 -12.23 2.28
CA LEU A 12 -5.36 -13.24 1.41
C LEU A 12 -6.39 -14.27 0.95
N ASP A 13 -7.23 -14.77 1.86
CA ASP A 13 -8.29 -15.73 1.52
C ASP A 13 -9.33 -15.13 0.56
N ALA A 14 -9.70 -13.85 0.76
CA ALA A 14 -10.64 -13.16 -0.12
C ALA A 14 -10.08 -13.00 -1.54
N PHE A 15 -8.85 -12.50 -1.67
CA PHE A 15 -8.22 -12.30 -2.96
C PHE A 15 -7.86 -13.62 -3.67
N ASN A 16 -7.53 -14.68 -2.94
CA ASN A 16 -7.30 -16.00 -3.52
C ASN A 16 -8.59 -16.59 -4.11
N LYS A 17 -9.75 -16.35 -3.50
CA LYS A 17 -11.05 -16.80 -4.02
C LYS A 17 -11.48 -16.05 -5.29
N THR A 18 -11.14 -14.77 -5.40
CA THR A 18 -11.46 -13.97 -6.59
C THR A 18 -10.48 -14.20 -7.74
N GLY A 19 -9.28 -14.70 -7.44
CA GLY A 19 -8.13 -14.69 -8.33
C GLY A 19 -7.38 -13.36 -8.21
N VAL A 20 -6.08 -13.43 -7.92
CA VAL A 20 -5.18 -12.27 -7.98
C VAL A 20 -4.67 -12.16 -9.42
N GLU A 21 -5.51 -11.64 -10.29
CA GLU A 21 -5.19 -11.49 -11.71
C GLU A 21 -5.66 -10.14 -12.24
N TRP A 22 -5.06 -9.72 -13.36
CA TRP A 22 -5.47 -8.52 -14.05
C TRP A 22 -6.50 -8.84 -15.13
N HIS A 23 -7.76 -8.54 -14.83
CA HIS A 23 -8.86 -8.74 -15.79
C HIS A 23 -9.34 -7.43 -16.44
N VAL A 24 -8.81 -6.27 -16.02
CA VAL A 24 -9.29 -4.98 -16.50
C VAL A 24 -8.66 -4.63 -17.85
N LYS A 25 -9.43 -4.76 -18.92
CA LYS A 25 -8.94 -4.50 -20.28
C LYS A 25 -9.14 -3.06 -20.74
N GLY A 26 -10.09 -2.35 -20.15
CA GLY A 26 -10.42 -0.99 -20.57
C GLY A 26 -11.63 -0.40 -19.84
N VAL A 27 -12.03 0.79 -20.29
CA VAL A 27 -13.26 1.47 -19.88
C VAL A 27 -14.24 1.40 -21.03
N VAL A 28 -15.50 1.08 -20.77
CA VAL A 28 -16.56 1.02 -21.80
C VAL A 28 -17.42 2.27 -21.75
N ASN A 29 -17.74 2.84 -22.91
CA ASN A 29 -18.74 3.92 -23.00
C ASN A 29 -20.14 3.39 -23.37
N GLY A 30 -21.16 4.23 -23.26
CA GLY A 30 -22.54 3.88 -23.61
C GLY A 30 -22.81 3.56 -25.09
N LYS A 31 -21.79 3.66 -25.97
CA LYS A 31 -21.85 3.27 -27.38
C LYS A 31 -21.24 1.87 -27.64
N GLY A 32 -20.85 1.16 -26.59
CA GLY A 32 -20.18 -0.14 -26.69
C GLY A 32 -18.73 -0.06 -27.20
N ASN A 33 -18.11 1.12 -27.15
CA ASN A 33 -16.68 1.24 -27.45
C ASN A 33 -15.89 0.98 -26.16
N LEU A 34 -14.89 0.10 -26.26
CA LEU A 34 -13.93 -0.22 -25.22
C LEU A 34 -12.64 0.57 -25.46
N TYR A 35 -12.26 1.40 -24.49
CA TYR A 35 -11.01 2.17 -24.47
C TYR A 35 -9.98 1.39 -23.66
N THR A 36 -8.95 0.86 -24.29
CA THR A 36 -8.01 -0.05 -23.62
C THR A 36 -7.13 0.67 -22.60
N VAL A 37 -6.75 -0.02 -21.53
CA VAL A 37 -5.82 0.51 -20.52
C VAL A 37 -4.40 0.55 -21.10
N SER A 38 -3.70 1.67 -20.93
CA SER A 38 -2.27 1.80 -21.23
C SER A 38 -1.38 1.31 -20.08
N ASN A 39 -0.06 1.34 -20.27
CA ASN A 39 0.92 1.01 -19.24
C ASN A 39 1.20 2.16 -18.24
N ASP A 40 0.37 3.21 -18.23
CA ASP A 40 0.50 4.33 -17.29
C ASP A 40 0.28 3.85 -15.84
N THR A 41 1.27 4.12 -14.99
CA THR A 41 1.27 3.60 -13.62
C THR A 41 0.23 4.26 -12.74
N LYS A 42 -0.17 5.52 -13.01
CA LYS A 42 -1.21 6.18 -12.22
C LYS A 42 -2.57 5.59 -12.54
N LEU A 43 -2.86 5.36 -13.82
CA LEU A 43 -4.06 4.67 -14.27
C LEU A 43 -4.13 3.26 -13.69
N ILE A 44 -3.06 2.46 -13.82
CA ILE A 44 -3.00 1.10 -13.27
C ILE A 44 -3.22 1.11 -11.75
N SER A 45 -2.59 2.04 -11.03
CA SER A 45 -2.79 2.16 -9.57
C SER A 45 -4.25 2.44 -9.22
N LYS A 46 -4.90 3.34 -9.96
CA LYS A 46 -6.31 3.66 -9.72
C LYS A 46 -7.22 2.48 -10.03
N VAL A 47 -6.92 1.71 -11.08
CA VAL A 47 -7.65 0.49 -11.39
C VAL A 47 -7.51 -0.52 -10.26
N PHE A 48 -6.30 -0.75 -9.73
CA PHE A 48 -6.09 -1.63 -8.57
C PHE A 48 -6.91 -1.19 -7.36
N GLU A 49 -6.94 0.10 -7.04
CA GLU A 49 -7.81 0.62 -5.98
C GLU A 49 -9.28 0.26 -6.24
N LEU A 50 -9.80 0.57 -7.42
CA LEU A 50 -11.20 0.34 -7.80
C LEU A 50 -11.61 -1.14 -7.69
N VAL A 51 -10.76 -2.08 -8.12
CA VAL A 51 -11.06 -3.51 -8.05
C VAL A 51 -10.84 -4.09 -6.65
N ALA A 52 -9.87 -3.58 -5.90
CA ALA A 52 -9.55 -4.10 -4.57
C ALA A 52 -10.57 -3.67 -3.51
N PHE A 53 -11.14 -2.47 -3.60
CA PHE A 53 -12.08 -1.95 -2.59
C PHE A 53 -13.26 -2.90 -2.31
N PRO A 54 -14.05 -3.36 -3.30
CA PRO A 54 -15.17 -4.26 -3.04
C PRO A 54 -14.73 -5.58 -2.39
N VAL A 55 -13.60 -6.15 -2.83
CA VAL A 55 -13.07 -7.40 -2.28
C VAL A 55 -12.66 -7.22 -0.81
N ILE A 56 -11.95 -6.14 -0.50
CA ILE A 56 -11.53 -5.82 0.87
C ILE A 56 -12.76 -5.60 1.76
N ILE A 57 -13.72 -4.78 1.32
CA ILE A 57 -14.90 -4.41 2.11
C ILE A 57 -15.74 -5.65 2.45
N GLU A 58 -16.07 -6.47 1.46
CA GLU A 58 -16.87 -7.67 1.70
C GLU A 58 -16.14 -8.67 2.62
N ALA A 59 -14.81 -8.77 2.51
CA ALA A 59 -14.01 -9.65 3.37
C ALA A 59 -13.99 -9.19 4.84
N VAL A 60 -13.89 -7.89 5.09
CA VAL A 60 -13.72 -7.34 6.46
C VAL A 60 -15.04 -7.00 7.15
N LYS A 61 -16.14 -6.84 6.41
CA LYS A 61 -17.47 -6.47 6.91
C LYS A 61 -17.95 -7.27 8.13
N PRO A 62 -17.72 -8.60 8.24
CA PRO A 62 -18.11 -9.36 9.44
C PRO A 62 -17.30 -9.03 10.71
N TYR A 63 -16.16 -8.38 10.58
CA TYR A 63 -15.17 -8.19 11.65
C TYR A 63 -15.07 -6.74 12.15
N VAL A 64 -15.69 -5.79 11.45
CA VAL A 64 -15.56 -4.35 11.71
C VAL A 64 -16.91 -3.76 12.08
N GLN A 65 -16.92 -2.71 12.91
CA GLN A 65 -18.14 -1.97 13.24
C GLN A 65 -18.63 -1.16 12.02
N SER A 66 -17.69 -0.51 11.33
CA SER A 66 -17.94 0.24 10.10
C SER A 66 -16.63 0.43 9.33
N TRP A 67 -16.71 0.94 8.12
CA TRP A 67 -15.57 1.33 7.29
C TRP A 67 -15.86 2.65 6.58
N GLU A 68 -14.80 3.39 6.26
CA GLU A 68 -14.90 4.67 5.57
C GLU A 68 -13.79 4.80 4.52
N THR A 69 -14.17 5.09 3.28
CA THR A 69 -13.23 5.45 2.20
C THR A 69 -12.83 6.91 2.31
N GLU A 70 -11.63 7.25 1.85
CA GLU A 70 -11.19 8.64 1.77
C GLU A 70 -11.38 9.22 0.37
N GLU A 71 -12.16 10.30 0.28
CA GLU A 71 -12.48 10.98 -0.97
C GLU A 71 -11.61 12.22 -1.20
N ARG A 72 -11.02 12.77 -0.12
CA ARG A 72 -10.16 13.94 -0.20
C ARG A 72 -8.79 13.54 -0.75
N GLN A 73 -8.36 14.26 -1.79
CA GLN A 73 -7.02 14.08 -2.34
C GLN A 73 -5.96 14.28 -1.26
N THR A 74 -4.88 13.49 -1.32
CA THR A 74 -3.71 13.57 -0.42
C THR A 74 -3.97 13.26 1.06
N VAL A 75 -5.16 12.77 1.41
CA VAL A 75 -5.50 12.36 2.78
C VAL A 75 -5.33 10.85 2.91
N TYR A 76 -4.58 10.40 3.91
CA TYR A 76 -4.37 9.00 4.24
C TYR A 76 -5.45 8.50 5.23
N PRO A 77 -5.79 7.20 5.26
CA PRO A 77 -5.54 6.16 4.25
C PRO A 77 -6.65 6.05 3.19
N ASP A 78 -6.47 5.19 2.20
CA ASP A 78 -7.51 4.87 1.20
C ASP A 78 -8.79 4.31 1.86
N LEU A 79 -8.63 3.43 2.86
CA LEU A 79 -9.72 2.84 3.65
C LEU A 79 -9.40 2.87 5.14
N THR A 80 -10.33 3.38 5.94
CA THR A 80 -10.30 3.27 7.40
C THR A 80 -11.31 2.23 7.86
N LEU A 81 -10.82 1.16 8.51
CA LEU A 81 -11.67 0.19 9.19
C LEU A 81 -11.85 0.63 10.65
N ILE A 82 -13.09 0.66 11.14
CA ILE A 82 -13.43 1.07 12.50
C ILE A 82 -13.90 -0.17 13.27
N LEU A 83 -13.23 -0.45 14.38
CA LEU A 83 -13.52 -1.58 15.24
C LEU A 83 -14.30 -1.14 16.47
N THR A 84 -14.97 -2.11 17.10
CA THR A 84 -15.60 -1.91 18.39
C THR A 84 -14.56 -1.66 19.48
N GLY A 85 -14.92 -0.86 20.49
CA GLY A 85 -14.06 -0.55 21.64
C GLY A 85 -13.44 0.85 21.62
N GLY A 86 -12.57 1.11 22.60
CA GLY A 86 -11.90 2.40 22.80
C GLY A 86 -10.72 2.64 21.86
N ILE A 87 -10.33 3.91 21.75
CA ILE A 87 -9.19 4.34 20.94
C ILE A 87 -7.87 3.76 21.53
N PRO A 88 -6.96 3.22 20.71
CA PRO A 88 -6.98 3.15 19.24
C PRO A 88 -7.83 1.99 18.71
N ASN A 89 -8.90 2.33 17.97
CA ASN A 89 -9.85 1.36 17.41
C ASN A 89 -9.90 1.34 15.88
N LYS A 90 -8.94 2.00 15.20
CA LYS A 90 -8.94 2.09 13.74
C LYS A 90 -7.81 1.29 13.12
N ILE A 91 -8.05 0.72 11.95
CA ILE A 91 -7.02 0.15 11.10
C ILE A 91 -7.01 0.94 9.79
N ALA A 92 -5.82 1.41 9.41
CA ALA A 92 -5.62 2.05 8.13
C ALA A 92 -5.24 1.00 7.10
N VAL A 93 -5.93 0.96 5.96
CA VAL A 93 -5.61 0.09 4.83
C VAL A 93 -5.32 0.99 3.63
N ASP A 94 -4.12 0.83 3.08
CA ASP A 94 -3.59 1.68 2.02
C ASP A 94 -3.21 0.78 0.84
N ILE A 95 -3.82 1.04 -0.31
CA ILE A 95 -3.63 0.26 -1.53
C ILE A 95 -2.43 0.85 -2.25
N LYS A 96 -1.52 -0.02 -2.67
CA LYS A 96 -0.30 0.39 -3.36
C LYS A 96 -0.06 -0.51 -4.54
N SER A 97 0.53 0.04 -5.59
CA SER A 97 0.94 -0.73 -6.74
C SER A 97 2.33 -0.34 -7.18
N THR A 98 3.06 -1.28 -7.77
CA THR A 98 4.38 -1.06 -8.33
C THR A 98 4.67 -2.11 -9.40
N TYR A 99 5.63 -1.84 -10.27
CA TYR A 99 6.02 -2.78 -11.32
C TYR A 99 7.37 -3.43 -10.99
N ARG A 100 7.56 -4.65 -11.49
CA ARG A 100 8.83 -5.37 -11.38
C ARG A 100 9.92 -4.69 -12.20
N LYS A 101 11.07 -4.55 -11.57
CA LYS A 101 12.33 -4.09 -12.14
C LYS A 101 13.27 -5.30 -12.31
N PRO A 102 14.36 -5.15 -13.09
CA PRO A 102 15.37 -6.19 -13.21
C PRO A 102 15.86 -6.71 -11.85
N ALA A 103 16.37 -7.96 -11.85
CA ALA A 103 16.82 -8.68 -10.65
C ALA A 103 15.71 -8.93 -9.61
N ASN A 104 14.47 -9.14 -10.07
CA ASN A 104 13.30 -9.45 -9.24
C ASN A 104 13.05 -8.41 -8.13
N ARG A 105 13.17 -7.13 -8.46
CA ARG A 105 12.99 -6.02 -7.51
C ARG A 105 11.69 -5.29 -7.74
N ALA A 106 11.06 -4.85 -6.68
CA ALA A 106 9.89 -3.98 -6.71
C ALA A 106 9.86 -3.15 -5.42
N GLY A 107 9.27 -1.97 -5.44
CA GLY A 107 9.22 -1.13 -4.24
C GLY A 107 8.04 -0.18 -4.23
N PHE A 108 7.54 0.10 -3.04
CA PHE A 108 6.42 0.99 -2.78
C PHE A 108 6.91 2.28 -2.10
N THR A 109 6.20 3.37 -2.36
CA THR A 109 6.20 4.55 -1.48
C THR A 109 5.11 4.35 -0.43
N LEU A 110 5.49 4.34 0.85
CA LEU A 110 4.64 3.96 1.98
C LEU A 110 3.99 5.18 2.68
N GLY A 111 3.84 6.28 1.94
CA GLY A 111 3.32 7.55 2.43
C GLY A 111 4.36 8.40 3.18
N SER A 112 3.95 9.61 3.59
CA SER A 112 4.87 10.63 4.06
C SER A 112 5.33 10.43 5.52
N TYR A 113 6.65 10.58 5.76
CA TYR A 113 7.22 10.62 7.11
C TYR A 113 7.18 12.02 7.75
N THR A 114 6.75 13.07 7.04
CA THR A 114 6.65 14.46 7.55
C THR A 114 5.21 14.96 7.69
N ALA A 115 4.22 14.07 7.56
CA ALA A 115 2.81 14.39 7.67
C ALA A 115 2.22 13.80 8.95
N TYR A 116 1.30 12.86 8.81
CA TYR A 116 0.51 12.28 9.91
C TYR A 116 1.33 11.60 11.00
N MET A 117 2.56 11.15 10.73
CA MET A 117 3.39 10.49 11.73
C MET A 117 3.99 11.45 12.77
N ARG A 118 3.88 12.78 12.61
CA ARG A 118 4.48 13.78 13.51
C ARG A 118 3.41 14.61 14.22
N PRO A 119 3.68 15.15 15.43
CA PRO A 119 2.79 16.10 16.10
C PRO A 119 2.38 17.24 15.15
N PRO A 120 1.09 17.65 15.12
CA PRO A 120 0.00 17.26 16.03
C PRO A 120 -0.74 15.96 15.63
N PHE A 121 -0.18 15.14 14.74
CA PHE A 121 -0.71 13.84 14.30
C PHE A 121 -1.99 13.90 13.45
N THR A 122 -2.37 15.07 12.94
CA THR A 122 -3.61 15.29 12.18
C THR A 122 -3.38 15.70 10.72
N LYS A 123 -2.12 15.92 10.32
CA LYS A 123 -1.79 16.41 8.98
C LYS A 123 -1.97 15.32 7.92
N ASN A 124 -2.78 15.61 6.88
CA ASN A 124 -3.01 14.73 5.73
C ASN A 124 -3.47 13.31 6.11
N ILE A 125 -4.31 13.20 7.14
CA ILE A 125 -4.89 11.94 7.60
C ILE A 125 -6.34 12.15 8.02
N ARG A 126 -7.20 11.14 7.81
CA ARG A 126 -8.64 11.22 8.09
C ARG A 126 -8.95 11.42 9.57
N TYR A 127 -8.28 10.66 10.42
CA TYR A 127 -8.36 10.75 11.88
C TYR A 127 -6.95 10.99 12.46
N PRO A 128 -6.82 11.49 13.70
CA PRO A 128 -5.52 11.54 14.36
C PRO A 128 -4.77 10.21 14.25
N TYR A 129 -3.48 10.25 13.93
CA TYR A 129 -2.64 9.06 13.73
C TYR A 129 -2.72 8.10 14.92
N THR A 130 -2.79 8.65 16.13
CA THR A 130 -2.93 7.92 17.39
C THR A 130 -4.25 7.16 17.53
N HIS A 131 -5.24 7.37 16.66
CA HIS A 131 -6.47 6.59 16.65
C HIS A 131 -6.33 5.26 15.89
N TYR A 132 -5.28 5.12 15.09
CA TYR A 132 -4.99 3.91 14.34
C TYR A 132 -4.09 2.99 15.15
N ARG A 133 -4.54 1.75 15.36
CA ARG A 133 -3.75 0.71 16.03
C ARG A 133 -2.85 -0.05 15.05
N ALA A 134 -3.15 -0.03 13.76
CA ALA A 134 -2.38 -0.71 12.73
C ALA A 134 -2.48 0.00 11.38
N HIS A 135 -1.44 -0.14 10.57
CA HIS A 135 -1.33 0.44 9.22
C HIS A 135 -0.95 -0.66 8.25
N TRP A 136 -1.89 -1.08 7.41
CA TRP A 136 -1.74 -2.18 6.47
C TRP A 136 -1.56 -1.66 5.05
N ILE A 137 -0.73 -2.38 4.30
CA ILE A 137 -0.53 -2.19 2.88
C ILE A 137 -1.15 -3.39 2.16
N VAL A 138 -2.02 -3.09 1.20
CA VAL A 138 -2.48 -4.04 0.18
C VAL A 138 -1.75 -3.67 -1.11
N GLY A 139 -0.63 -4.34 -1.34
CA GLY A 139 0.31 -4.06 -2.41
C GLY A 139 0.11 -4.98 -3.61
N PHE A 140 0.10 -4.42 -4.82
CA PHE A 140 0.09 -5.17 -6.08
C PHE A 140 1.43 -4.98 -6.80
N VAL A 141 2.13 -6.08 -7.06
CA VAL A 141 3.36 -6.10 -7.86
C VAL A 141 3.04 -6.74 -9.21
N TYR A 142 3.32 -6.04 -10.30
CA TYR A 142 2.99 -6.52 -11.65
C TYR A 142 4.16 -6.40 -12.63
N SER A 143 4.15 -7.20 -13.70
CA SER A 143 5.05 -7.08 -14.84
C SER A 143 4.41 -6.17 -15.89
N ARG A 144 5.19 -5.30 -16.55
CA ARG A 144 4.69 -4.50 -17.66
C ARG A 144 4.81 -5.28 -18.96
N VAL A 145 3.77 -5.22 -19.79
CA VAL A 145 3.81 -5.75 -21.15
C VAL A 145 4.29 -4.62 -22.08
N PRO A 146 5.45 -4.78 -22.75
CA PRO A 146 5.97 -3.75 -23.65
C PRO A 146 5.16 -3.64 -24.94
N GLY A 147 5.16 -2.46 -25.56
CA GLY A 147 4.54 -2.25 -26.87
C GLY A 147 3.00 -2.20 -26.88
N ILE A 148 2.35 -2.11 -25.72
CA ILE A 148 0.91 -1.95 -25.63
C ILE A 148 0.55 -0.46 -25.75
N GLU A 149 0.02 -0.10 -26.91
CA GLU A 149 -0.53 1.22 -27.17
C GLU A 149 -2.04 1.26 -26.87
N PRO A 150 -2.55 2.34 -26.24
CA PRO A 150 -3.99 2.49 -26.03
C PRO A 150 -4.73 2.59 -27.36
N ASN A 151 -5.85 1.87 -27.45
CA ASN A 151 -6.70 1.79 -28.64
C ASN A 151 -8.18 1.80 -28.27
N VAL A 152 -9.05 2.00 -29.27
CA VAL A 152 -10.50 1.87 -29.14
C VAL A 152 -10.97 0.70 -29.98
N VAL A 153 -11.58 -0.30 -29.33
CA VAL A 153 -12.15 -1.49 -29.99
C VAL A 153 -13.64 -1.62 -29.64
N LYS A 154 -14.35 -2.56 -30.29
CA LYS A 154 -15.71 -2.90 -29.88
C LYS A 154 -15.67 -3.81 -28.66
N ILE A 155 -16.67 -3.67 -27.79
CA ILE A 155 -16.78 -4.52 -26.60
C ILE A 155 -16.87 -6.01 -26.94
N ASP A 156 -17.45 -6.34 -28.10
CA ASP A 156 -17.52 -7.71 -28.61
C ASP A 156 -16.12 -8.32 -28.87
N ASP A 157 -15.11 -7.48 -29.11
CA ASP A 157 -13.71 -7.86 -29.34
C ASP A 157 -12.88 -7.94 -28.05
N LEU A 158 -13.50 -7.85 -26.86
CA LEU A 158 -12.81 -7.83 -25.55
C LEU A 158 -11.81 -8.97 -25.38
N GLY A 159 -12.15 -10.16 -25.87
CA GLY A 159 -11.30 -11.36 -25.77
C GLY A 159 -9.95 -11.22 -26.51
N GLY A 160 -9.87 -10.37 -27.53
CA GLY A 160 -8.63 -10.08 -28.26
C GLY A 160 -7.75 -9.00 -27.63
N VAL A 161 -8.22 -8.31 -26.58
CA VAL A 161 -7.49 -7.21 -25.97
C VAL A 161 -6.36 -7.73 -25.08
N VAL A 162 -5.13 -7.39 -25.45
CA VAL A 162 -3.94 -7.65 -24.63
C VAL A 162 -3.92 -6.68 -23.45
N ALA A 163 -3.69 -7.21 -22.25
CA ALA A 163 -3.56 -6.38 -21.06
C ALA A 163 -2.19 -5.66 -21.04
N PRO A 164 -2.11 -4.43 -20.53
CA PRO A 164 -0.83 -3.71 -20.42
C PRO A 164 0.09 -4.25 -19.31
N ILE A 165 -0.42 -5.15 -18.47
CA ILE A 165 0.30 -5.77 -17.35
C ILE A 165 0.03 -7.28 -17.27
N SER A 166 0.94 -8.00 -16.62
CA SER A 166 0.85 -9.43 -16.33
C SER A 166 1.42 -9.76 -14.95
N ASP A 167 1.34 -11.03 -14.55
CA ASP A 167 2.01 -11.61 -13.37
C ASP A 167 1.70 -10.83 -12.08
N VAL A 168 0.43 -10.54 -11.82
CA VAL A 168 0.06 -9.78 -10.62
C VAL A 168 0.34 -10.63 -9.38
N GLU A 169 1.03 -10.05 -8.41
CA GLU A 169 1.31 -10.64 -7.11
C GLU A 169 0.79 -9.71 -6.01
N LEU A 170 0.04 -10.30 -5.08
CA LEU A 170 -0.54 -9.62 -3.94
C LEU A 170 0.41 -9.68 -2.73
N ILE A 171 0.60 -8.53 -2.08
CA ILE A 171 1.39 -8.36 -0.85
C ILE A 171 0.47 -7.74 0.20
N VAL A 172 0.16 -8.49 1.26
CA VAL A 172 -0.60 -7.97 2.42
C VAL A 172 0.29 -8.00 3.65
N ARG A 173 0.71 -6.81 4.10
CA ARG A 173 1.65 -6.63 5.23
C ARG A 173 1.34 -5.38 6.02
N GLU A 174 1.73 -5.35 7.29
CA GLU A 174 1.79 -4.07 8.00
C GLU A 174 2.91 -3.20 7.39
N LYS A 175 2.67 -1.90 7.32
CA LYS A 175 3.56 -0.90 6.74
C LYS A 175 4.98 -1.00 7.30
N TRP A 176 5.09 -1.14 8.62
CA TRP A 176 6.38 -1.20 9.31
C TRP A 176 7.19 -2.46 8.96
N GLN A 177 6.52 -3.57 8.63
CA GLN A 177 7.17 -4.85 8.31
C GLN A 177 7.89 -4.82 6.97
N ILE A 178 7.46 -3.98 6.05
CA ILE A 178 8.04 -3.85 4.71
C ILE A 178 8.74 -2.52 4.48
N ALA A 179 8.73 -1.61 5.46
CA ALA A 179 9.44 -0.34 5.37
C ALA A 179 10.96 -0.57 5.39
N SER A 180 11.65 0.10 4.49
CA SER A 180 13.11 0.27 4.56
C SER A 180 13.49 1.40 5.52
N ASP A 181 14.79 1.58 5.73
CA ASP A 181 15.36 2.73 6.43
C ASP A 181 15.70 3.91 5.48
N ARG A 182 15.30 3.84 4.20
CA ARG A 182 15.58 4.86 3.20
C ARG A 182 14.32 5.55 2.66
N PRO A 183 14.40 6.84 2.29
CA PRO A 183 13.30 7.53 1.64
C PRO A 183 12.92 6.84 0.31
N GLY A 184 11.62 6.73 0.04
CA GLY A 184 11.08 6.14 -1.19
C GLY A 184 11.04 7.11 -2.38
N SER A 185 11.28 8.39 -2.12
CA SER A 185 11.29 9.46 -3.14
C SER A 185 12.21 10.60 -2.70
N GLY A 186 12.85 11.26 -3.68
CA GLY A 186 13.81 12.34 -3.41
C GLY A 186 13.17 13.70 -3.17
N ASN A 187 12.08 14.04 -3.87
CA ASN A 187 11.43 15.34 -3.80
C ASN A 187 10.26 15.40 -2.80
N THR A 188 9.55 14.28 -2.64
CA THR A 188 8.44 14.08 -1.72
C THR A 188 8.94 13.22 -0.56
N THR A 189 8.56 13.55 0.66
CA THR A 189 9.09 12.96 1.89
C THR A 189 8.43 11.62 2.20
N ASN A 190 8.49 10.65 1.28
CA ASN A 190 7.89 9.33 1.47
C ASN A 190 8.86 8.33 2.10
N ILE A 191 8.30 7.46 2.93
CA ILE A 191 8.94 6.24 3.40
C ILE A 191 9.08 5.29 2.20
N GLY A 192 10.26 4.69 1.99
CA GLY A 192 10.44 3.66 0.98
C GLY A 192 10.26 2.27 1.59
N SER A 193 9.70 1.33 0.84
CA SER A 193 9.73 -0.09 1.20
C SER A 193 11.10 -0.72 0.93
N VAL A 194 11.34 -1.91 1.48
CA VAL A 194 12.37 -2.82 0.95
C VAL A 194 12.10 -3.13 -0.52
N THR A 195 13.15 -3.50 -1.26
CA THR A 195 13.05 -3.62 -2.72
C THR A 195 13.13 -5.05 -3.28
N ALA A 196 13.54 -6.02 -2.47
CA ALA A 196 13.51 -7.42 -2.88
C ALA A 196 12.07 -7.92 -2.75
N ILE A 197 11.52 -8.55 -3.80
CA ILE A 197 10.12 -9.00 -3.80
C ILE A 197 9.89 -10.05 -2.71
N GLU A 198 10.85 -10.92 -2.47
CA GLU A 198 10.84 -11.91 -1.40
C GLU A 198 10.74 -11.24 -0.02
N ALA A 199 11.45 -10.13 0.19
CA ALA A 199 11.40 -9.39 1.44
C ALA A 199 10.05 -8.68 1.63
N LEU A 200 9.45 -8.17 0.54
CA LEU A 200 8.09 -7.64 0.56
C LEU A 200 7.08 -8.75 0.91
N ARG A 201 7.21 -9.90 0.26
CA ARG A 201 6.34 -11.07 0.46
C ARG A 201 6.41 -11.56 1.88
N ASP A 202 7.60 -11.70 2.44
CA ASP A 202 7.82 -12.27 3.77
C ASP A 202 7.66 -11.25 4.90
N GLY A 203 7.63 -9.95 4.60
CA GLY A 203 7.63 -8.90 5.62
C GLY A 203 8.99 -8.78 6.33
N LYS A 204 10.08 -8.85 5.57
CA LYS A 204 11.47 -8.81 6.07
C LYS A 204 12.11 -7.45 5.86
N GLY A 205 11.49 -6.41 6.42
CA GLY A 205 12.09 -5.08 6.54
C GLY A 205 13.10 -4.99 7.69
N PRO A 206 14.06 -4.05 7.67
CA PRO A 206 15.06 -3.89 8.74
C PRO A 206 14.47 -3.75 10.14
N PHE A 207 13.26 -3.19 10.28
CA PHE A 207 12.62 -3.03 11.58
C PHE A 207 12.11 -4.35 12.18
N THR A 208 11.91 -5.40 11.38
CA THR A 208 11.43 -6.69 11.90
C THR A 208 12.50 -7.48 12.64
N GLU A 209 13.77 -7.13 12.45
CA GLU A 209 14.91 -7.69 13.20
C GLU A 209 14.83 -7.40 14.72
N PHE A 210 14.01 -6.43 15.12
CA PHE A 210 13.80 -6.04 16.53
C PHE A 210 12.59 -6.72 17.19
N GLY A 211 11.97 -7.69 16.52
CA GLY A 211 10.83 -8.45 17.05
C GLY A 211 9.67 -7.56 17.46
N GLU A 212 9.18 -7.74 18.69
CA GLU A 212 8.03 -6.99 19.24
C GLU A 212 8.26 -5.47 19.27
N LYS A 213 9.52 -5.02 19.39
CA LYS A 213 9.89 -3.59 19.41
C LYS A 213 10.00 -2.96 18.02
N GLY A 214 9.93 -3.77 16.96
CA GLY A 214 10.15 -3.32 15.59
C GLY A 214 9.21 -2.20 15.15
N LYS A 215 7.94 -2.30 15.54
CA LYS A 215 6.94 -1.27 15.22
C LYS A 215 7.24 0.07 15.89
N GLU A 216 7.55 0.06 17.18
CA GLU A 216 7.90 1.27 17.93
C GLU A 216 9.17 1.92 17.35
N MET A 217 10.15 1.10 16.99
CA MET A 217 11.37 1.55 16.33
C MET A 217 11.12 2.16 14.95
N PHE A 218 10.28 1.54 14.13
CA PHE A 218 9.86 2.09 12.85
C PHE A 218 9.22 3.47 13.02
N GLU A 219 8.31 3.60 13.98
CA GLU A 219 7.62 4.84 14.23
C GLU A 219 8.57 5.95 14.70
N ASP A 220 9.45 5.65 15.65
CA ASP A 220 10.43 6.63 16.16
C ASP A 220 11.45 7.02 15.09
N TYR A 221 11.96 6.04 14.31
CA TYR A 221 12.87 6.28 13.21
C TYR A 221 12.28 7.27 12.20
N TRP A 222 11.05 7.05 11.73
CA TRP A 222 10.48 7.92 10.69
C TRP A 222 9.95 9.26 11.24
N ARG A 223 9.54 9.31 12.51
CA ARG A 223 9.22 10.56 13.21
C ARG A 223 10.42 11.51 13.28
N ASN A 224 11.60 10.97 13.58
CA ASN A 224 12.80 11.76 13.82
C ASN A 224 13.69 11.92 12.57
N PHE A 225 13.35 11.29 11.45
CA PHE A 225 14.16 11.34 10.22
C PHE A 225 14.15 12.74 9.60
N ASP A 226 15.31 13.38 9.46
CA ASP A 226 15.38 14.73 8.91
C ASP A 226 15.16 14.74 7.38
N ARG A 227 14.31 15.66 6.91
CA ARG A 227 14.04 15.82 5.47
C ARG A 227 15.31 16.19 4.71
N ASN A 228 16.02 17.21 5.21
CA ASN A 228 17.16 17.83 4.55
C ASN A 228 18.47 17.47 5.27
N PRO A 229 19.58 17.32 4.53
CA PRO A 229 20.91 17.27 5.12
C PRO A 229 21.32 18.59 5.82
N PRO A 230 22.26 18.56 6.78
CA PRO A 230 22.80 17.36 7.41
C PRO A 230 21.76 16.68 8.31
N ARG A 231 21.63 15.35 8.20
CA ARG A 231 20.67 14.56 8.99
C ARG A 231 21.34 14.02 10.24
N LYS A 232 20.57 13.85 11.32
CA LYS A 232 21.02 13.12 12.53
C LYS A 232 21.45 11.69 12.23
N TYR A 233 20.78 11.05 11.26
CA TYR A 233 21.05 9.70 10.77
C TYR A 233 20.47 9.51 9.36
N ASN A 234 21.01 8.55 8.62
CA ASN A 234 20.59 8.21 7.26
C ASN A 234 20.16 6.75 7.09
N ASN A 235 20.41 5.91 8.09
CA ASN A 235 20.09 4.48 8.10
C ASN A 235 19.83 4.01 9.54
N ILE A 236 19.33 2.79 9.68
CA ILE A 236 18.94 2.24 10.99
C ILE A 236 20.13 2.07 11.95
N HIS A 237 21.33 1.81 11.43
CA HIS A 237 22.55 1.71 12.25
C HIS A 237 22.94 3.06 12.87
N GLU A 238 22.98 4.12 12.07
CA GLU A 238 23.22 5.49 12.55
C GLU A 238 22.13 5.96 13.52
N TYR A 239 20.87 5.61 13.27
CA TYR A 239 19.77 5.91 14.20
C TYR A 239 19.97 5.27 15.58
N LEU A 240 20.41 4.01 15.62
CA LEU A 240 20.70 3.33 16.89
C LEU A 240 21.88 3.96 17.65
N GLN A 241 22.86 4.53 16.95
CA GLN A 241 23.93 5.30 17.58
C GLN A 241 23.37 6.62 18.12
N TRP A 242 22.57 7.34 17.33
CA TRP A 242 21.94 8.60 17.73
C TRP A 242 21.06 8.46 18.97
N ARG A 243 20.28 7.38 19.09
CA ARG A 243 19.39 7.13 20.25
C ARG A 243 20.10 6.78 21.56
N LYS A 244 21.40 6.46 21.52
CA LYS A 244 22.20 6.18 22.72
C LYS A 244 22.73 7.45 23.39
N HIS A 245 22.65 8.59 22.70
CA HIS A 245 23.03 9.91 23.18
C HIS A 245 21.80 10.70 23.63
#